data_AF-A0A1Y1LPY8-F1
#
_entry.id   AF-A0A1Y1LPY8-F1
#
_cell.length_a   1.000
_cell.length_b   1.000
_cell.length_c   1.000
_cell.angle_alpha   90.00
_cell.angle_beta   90.00
_cell.angle_gamma   90.00
#
_symmetry.space_group_name_H-M   'P 1'
#
loop_
_entity.id
_entity.type
_entity.pdbx_description
1 polymer ?
#
loop_
_entity_poly.entity_id
_entity_poly.type
_entity_poly.pdbx_seq_one_letter_code
_entity_poly.pdbx_strand_id
1 'polypeptide(L)'
;MASKSNSLRDRQIASLKKILNLNETVESNEATEHASALHAPVAPILDADGNPIWKVLVFDDLGRDVISSVMRVSDLRSMGITMHMHIGASRHPIPDVPVIYLVEPNSQNIQGITSDLQKGLYSPAYINFLSSLPRVLLEDFATQTA
;
A
#
# COMPACT_ATOMS: atom_id res chain seq x y z
N MET A 1 -35.55 7.62 6.80
CA MET A 1 -34.14 7.88 6.46
C MET A 1 -33.43 6.53 6.42
N ALA A 2 -33.19 5.94 5.25
CA ALA A 2 -32.46 4.67 5.17
C ALA A 2 -30.98 4.92 5.50
N SER A 3 -30.45 4.29 6.54
CA SER A 3 -29.03 4.27 6.83
C SER A 3 -28.30 3.71 5.60
N LYS A 4 -27.49 4.52 4.91
CA LYS A 4 -26.60 4.04 3.84
C LYS A 4 -25.65 3.01 4.45
N SER A 5 -25.93 1.73 4.26
CA SER A 5 -25.04 0.65 4.66
C SER A 5 -23.77 0.73 3.80
N ASN A 6 -22.59 0.76 4.44
CA ASN A 6 -21.31 0.71 3.72
C ASN A 6 -21.30 -0.49 2.76
N SER A 7 -21.11 -0.22 1.46
CA SER A 7 -21.04 -1.26 0.44
C SER A 7 -19.76 -2.08 0.59
N LEU A 8 -19.73 -3.27 -0.02
CA LEU A 8 -18.50 -4.07 -0.10
C LEU A 8 -17.35 -3.29 -0.75
N ARG A 9 -17.68 -2.52 -1.79
CA ARG A 9 -16.74 -1.62 -2.46
C ARG A 9 -16.20 -0.55 -1.52
N ASP A 10 -17.05 0.06 -0.69
CA ASP A 10 -16.61 1.08 0.27
C ASP A 10 -15.65 0.49 1.31
N ARG A 11 -15.94 -0.73 1.78
CA ARG A 11 -15.05 -1.45 2.70
C ARG A 11 -13.70 -1.81 2.06
N GLN A 12 -13.72 -2.23 0.80
CA GLN A 12 -12.50 -2.50 0.04
C GLN A 12 -11.66 -1.23 -0.15
N ILE A 13 -12.28 -0.12 -0.54
CA ILE A 13 -11.61 1.18 -0.67
C ILE A 13 -11.00 1.61 0.67
N ALA A 14 -11.74 1.47 1.78
CA ALA A 14 -11.22 1.81 3.10
C ALA A 14 -9.99 0.97 3.48
N SER A 15 -10.00 -0.34 3.19
CA SER A 15 -8.85 -1.21 3.43
C SER A 15 -7.64 -0.81 2.58
N LEU A 16 -7.82 -0.52 1.29
CA LEU A 16 -6.74 -0.08 0.41
C LEU A 16 -6.19 1.28 0.83
N LYS A 17 -7.05 2.22 1.22
CA LYS A 17 -6.62 3.51 1.76
C LYS A 17 -5.74 3.34 2.99
N LYS A 18 -6.11 2.44 3.92
CA LYS A 18 -5.29 2.13 5.09
C LYS A 18 -3.91 1.58 4.69
N ILE A 19 -3.86 0.63 3.74
CA ILE A 19 -2.60 0.06 3.24
C ILE A 19 -1.71 1.14 2.60
N LEU A 20 -2.30 1.98 1.74
CA LEU A 20 -1.59 3.06 1.05
C LEU A 20 -1.18 4.21 2.00
N ASN A 21 -1.79 4.25 3.19
CA ASN A 21 -1.41 5.11 4.29
C ASN A 21 -0.50 4.42 5.31
N LEU A 22 0.41 3.56 4.82
CA LEU A 22 1.44 2.90 5.63
C LEU A 22 0.89 2.04 6.78
N ASN A 23 -0.33 1.53 6.62
CA ASN A 23 -1.10 0.79 7.63
C ASN A 23 -1.45 1.59 8.90
N GLU A 24 -1.20 2.90 8.92
CA GLU A 24 -1.64 3.77 10.00
C GLU A 24 -3.16 3.94 9.97
N THR A 25 -3.78 3.93 11.14
CA THR A 25 -5.17 4.34 11.27
C THR A 25 -5.24 5.81 10.89
N VAL A 26 -5.89 6.12 9.76
CA VAL A 26 -6.26 7.50 9.43
C VAL A 26 -7.16 7.96 10.56
N GLU A 27 -6.61 8.69 11.55
CA GLU A 27 -7.39 9.35 12.58
C GLU A 27 -8.29 10.32 11.85
N SER A 28 -9.53 9.89 11.66
CA SER A 28 -10.56 10.72 11.09
C SER A 28 -10.87 11.72 12.20
N ASN A 29 -10.34 12.94 12.11
CA ASN A 29 -10.80 14.04 12.97
C ASN A 29 -12.34 13.96 13.00
N GLU A 30 -12.90 13.70 14.19
CA GLU A 30 -14.33 13.41 14.44
C GLU A 30 -15.27 14.58 14.11
N ALA A 31 -14.83 15.58 13.35
CA ALA A 31 -15.61 16.74 12.97
C ALA A 31 -16.35 16.60 11.63
N THR A 32 -16.20 15.49 10.88
CA THR A 32 -16.87 15.33 9.58
C THR A 32 -17.63 14.00 9.45
N GLU A 33 -18.62 13.78 10.32
CA GLU A 33 -19.61 12.71 10.19
C GLU A 33 -20.61 12.95 9.04
N HIS A 34 -20.15 13.14 7.81
CA HIS A 34 -21.01 13.08 6.64
C HIS A 34 -20.40 12.16 5.59
N ALA A 35 -21.25 11.39 4.91
CA ALA A 35 -20.95 10.29 3.97
C ALA A 35 -20.03 10.65 2.76
N SER A 36 -19.40 11.83 2.79
CA SER A 36 -18.38 12.31 1.87
C SER A 36 -16.94 12.01 2.33
N ALA A 37 -16.70 11.49 3.54
CA ALA A 37 -15.36 11.17 4.04
C ALA A 37 -14.65 10.04 3.26
N LEU A 38 -15.41 9.14 2.63
CA LEU A 38 -14.88 8.07 1.77
C LEU A 38 -14.24 8.60 0.47
N HIS A 39 -14.60 9.81 0.04
CA HIS A 39 -13.99 10.52 -1.09
C HIS A 39 -13.18 11.75 -0.67
N ALA A 40 -13.12 12.05 0.63
CA ALA A 40 -12.25 13.10 1.11
C ALA A 40 -10.79 12.71 0.79
N PRO A 41 -9.98 13.67 0.31
CA PRO A 41 -8.56 13.44 0.13
C PRO A 41 -8.01 13.01 1.49
N VAL A 42 -7.40 11.81 1.54
CA VAL A 42 -6.62 11.41 2.71
C VAL A 42 -5.52 12.45 2.82
N ALA A 43 -5.44 13.16 3.93
CA ALA A 43 -4.39 14.15 4.13
C ALA A 43 -3.03 13.44 3.93
N PRO A 44 -2.08 14.05 3.19
CA PRO A 44 -0.77 13.45 3.02
C PRO A 44 -0.15 13.22 4.38
N ILE A 45 0.40 12.03 4.61
CA ILE A 45 1.23 11.78 5.79
C ILE A 45 2.38 12.77 5.73
N LEU A 46 2.58 13.52 6.82
CA LEU A 46 3.66 14.47 6.94
C LEU A 46 4.81 13.81 7.70
N ASP A 47 6.05 14.10 7.29
CA ASP A 47 7.23 13.78 8.08
C ASP A 47 7.33 14.69 9.32
N ALA A 48 8.37 14.48 10.14
CA ALA A 48 8.60 15.27 11.35
C ALA A 48 8.78 16.79 11.07
N ASP A 49 9.13 17.15 9.84
CA ASP A 49 9.35 18.52 9.37
C ASP A 49 8.10 19.12 8.70
N GLY A 50 6.99 18.37 8.64
CA GLY A 50 5.74 18.81 8.04
C GLY A 50 5.66 18.66 6.52
N ASN A 51 6.60 17.95 5.89
CA ASN A 51 6.61 17.71 4.44
C ASN A 51 5.83 16.44 4.07
N PRO A 52 5.14 16.43 2.91
CA PRO A 52 4.41 15.24 2.47
C PRO A 52 5.37 14.08 2.16
N ILE A 53 5.06 12.91 2.74
CA ILE A 53 5.81 11.67 2.52
C ILE A 53 5.43 11.09 1.16
N TRP A 54 6.41 11.02 0.27
CA TRP A 54 6.31 10.34 -1.01
C TRP A 54 6.48 8.83 -0.84
N LYS A 55 5.75 8.05 -1.63
CA LYS A 55 5.69 6.60 -1.50
C LYS A 55 5.74 5.92 -2.87
N VAL A 56 6.39 4.76 -2.91
CA VAL A 56 6.41 3.86 -4.07
C VAL A 56 5.42 2.73 -3.84
N LEU A 57 4.56 2.44 -4.81
CA LEU A 57 3.67 1.29 -4.80
C LEU A 57 4.22 0.20 -5.74
N VAL A 58 4.41 -1.01 -5.24
CA VAL A 58 4.79 -2.17 -6.03
C VAL A 58 3.67 -3.20 -5.96
N PHE A 59 3.23 -3.68 -7.11
CA PHE A 59 2.19 -4.71 -7.20
C PHE A 59 2.59 -5.84 -8.15
N ASP A 60 1.89 -6.96 -8.08
CA ASP A 60 1.86 -7.98 -9.12
C ASP A 60 0.59 -7.81 -9.97
N ASP A 61 0.30 -8.78 -10.85
CA ASP A 61 -0.86 -8.70 -11.73
C ASP A 61 -2.18 -8.64 -10.95
N LEU A 62 -2.37 -9.48 -9.91
CA LEU A 62 -3.58 -9.43 -9.10
C LEU A 62 -3.67 -8.14 -8.27
N GLY A 63 -2.57 -7.68 -7.69
CA GLY A 63 -2.53 -6.42 -6.94
C GLY A 63 -2.91 -5.21 -7.79
N ARG A 64 -2.44 -5.18 -9.05
CA ARG A 64 -2.84 -4.18 -10.05
C ARG A 64 -4.34 -4.21 -10.29
N ASP A 65 -4.89 -5.39 -10.53
CA ASP A 65 -6.31 -5.56 -10.85
C ASP A 65 -7.20 -5.19 -9.66
N VAL A 66 -6.79 -5.55 -8.44
CA VAL A 66 -7.47 -5.17 -7.19
C VAL A 66 -7.51 -3.65 -7.02
N ILE A 67 -6.38 -2.96 -7.14
CA ILE A 67 -6.33 -1.49 -6.96
C ILE A 67 -7.08 -0.77 -8.08
N SER A 68 -6.85 -1.15 -9.34
CA SER A 68 -7.40 -0.46 -10.51
C SER A 68 -8.92 -0.57 -10.60
N SER A 69 -9.52 -1.61 -10.01
CA SER A 69 -10.97 -1.80 -9.96
C SER A 69 -11.70 -0.72 -9.14
N VAL A 70 -11.03 -0.11 -8.16
CA VAL A 70 -11.66 0.80 -7.19
C VAL A 70 -10.99 2.16 -7.02
N MET A 71 -9.75 2.33 -7.49
CA MET A 71 -8.99 3.58 -7.39
C MET A 71 -8.45 4.04 -8.74
N ARG A 72 -8.49 5.36 -8.97
CA ARG A 72 -7.86 6.00 -10.12
C ARG A 72 -6.42 6.42 -9.79
N VAL A 73 -5.63 6.68 -10.82
CA VAL A 73 -4.27 7.25 -10.66
C VAL A 73 -4.29 8.59 -9.91
N SER A 74 -5.34 9.41 -10.09
CA SER A 74 -5.52 10.65 -9.32
C SER A 74 -5.62 10.40 -7.82
N ASP A 75 -6.29 9.31 -7.43
CA ASP A 75 -6.50 8.97 -6.03
C ASP A 75 -5.17 8.50 -5.41
N LEU A 76 -4.42 7.65 -6.13
CA LEU A 76 -3.07 7.23 -5.72
C LEU A 76 -2.15 8.44 -5.48
N ARG A 77 -2.14 9.40 -6.41
CA ARG A 77 -1.35 10.63 -6.28
C ARG A 77 -1.77 11.47 -5.08
N SER A 78 -3.08 11.59 -4.82
CA SER A 78 -3.59 12.32 -3.65
C SER A 78 -3.13 11.74 -2.32
N MET A 79 -2.82 10.44 -2.29
CA MET A 79 -2.31 9.73 -1.10
C MET A 79 -0.77 9.69 -1.04
N GLY A 80 -0.07 10.45 -1.88
CA GLY A 80 1.39 10.52 -1.88
C GLY A 80 2.09 9.39 -2.64
N ILE A 81 1.37 8.57 -3.42
CA ILE A 81 1.99 7.59 -4.32
C ILE A 81 2.51 8.33 -5.56
N THR A 82 3.83 8.45 -5.68
CA THR A 82 4.50 9.12 -6.82
C THR A 82 4.86 8.16 -7.93
N MET A 83 5.15 6.90 -7.58
CA MET A 83 5.51 5.85 -8.52
C MET A 83 4.73 4.57 -8.21
N HIS A 84 4.27 3.88 -9.26
CA HIS A 84 3.68 2.57 -9.16
C HIS A 84 4.23 1.64 -10.25
N MET A 85 4.69 0.45 -9.89
CA MET A 85 5.40 -0.45 -10.81
C MET A 85 5.07 -1.91 -10.51
N HIS A 86 5.25 -2.76 -11.52
CA HIS A 86 5.14 -4.20 -11.35
C HIS A 86 6.39 -4.76 -10.62
N ILE A 87 6.23 -5.76 -9.75
CA ILE A 87 7.33 -6.41 -9.03
C ILE A 87 8.39 -7.04 -9.96
N GLY A 88 7.95 -7.55 -11.11
CA GLY A 88 8.84 -8.10 -12.15
C GLY A 88 9.53 -7.04 -13.03
N ALA A 89 9.24 -5.75 -12.85
CA ALA A 89 9.88 -4.69 -13.63
C ALA A 89 11.29 -4.37 -13.11
N SER A 90 12.14 -3.87 -14.00
CA SER A 90 13.43 -3.29 -13.61
C SER A 90 13.20 -1.98 -12.86
N ARG A 91 13.70 -1.91 -11.63
CA ARG A 91 13.43 -0.83 -10.67
C ARG A 91 14.74 -0.23 -10.17
N HIS A 92 14.74 1.08 -9.95
CA HIS A 92 15.93 1.83 -9.52
C HIS A 92 15.86 2.10 -8.01
N PRO A 93 17.01 2.12 -7.32
CA PRO A 93 17.08 2.42 -5.89
C PRO A 93 16.73 3.88 -5.61
N ILE A 94 15.90 4.09 -4.58
CA ILE A 94 15.54 5.37 -3.98
C ILE A 94 15.60 5.17 -2.45
N PRO A 95 16.81 5.22 -1.84
CA PRO A 95 17.07 4.69 -0.49
C PRO A 95 16.29 5.31 0.68
N ASP A 96 15.63 6.45 0.51
CA ASP A 96 14.91 7.16 1.59
C ASP A 96 13.39 7.27 1.35
N VAL A 97 12.89 6.56 0.34
CA VAL A 97 11.47 6.60 0.00
C VAL A 97 10.79 5.30 0.47
N PRO A 98 9.72 5.40 1.26
CA PRO A 98 8.94 4.24 1.66
C PRO A 98 8.36 3.49 0.45
N VAL A 99 8.39 2.17 0.50
CA VAL A 99 7.75 1.30 -0.50
C VAL A 99 6.60 0.51 0.12
N ILE A 100 5.51 0.37 -0.62
CA ILE A 100 4.36 -0.45 -0.29
C ILE A 100 4.28 -1.57 -1.32
N TYR A 101 4.52 -2.81 -0.91
CA TYR A 101 4.24 -4.00 -1.72
C TYR A 101 2.80 -4.44 -1.49
N LEU A 102 2.04 -4.61 -2.57
CA LEU A 102 0.70 -5.21 -2.57
C LEU A 102 0.70 -6.36 -3.57
N VAL A 103 0.97 -7.57 -3.08
CA VAL A 103 1.25 -8.74 -3.92
C VAL A 103 0.61 -10.02 -3.38
N GLU A 104 0.51 -11.05 -4.19
CA GLU A 104 0.12 -12.39 -3.78
C GLU A 104 1.23 -13.08 -2.95
N PRO A 105 0.87 -13.93 -1.97
CA PRO A 105 1.83 -14.67 -1.14
C PRO A 105 2.39 -15.90 -1.86
N ASN A 106 3.12 -15.68 -2.96
CA ASN A 106 3.80 -16.73 -3.71
C ASN A 106 5.33 -16.58 -3.65
N SER A 107 6.05 -17.68 -3.92
CA SER A 107 7.52 -17.72 -3.80
C SER A 107 8.22 -16.72 -4.72
N GLN A 108 7.69 -16.47 -5.91
CA GLN A 108 8.28 -15.53 -6.87
C GLN A 108 8.24 -14.09 -6.33
N ASN A 109 7.10 -13.67 -5.78
CA ASN A 109 6.93 -12.36 -5.19
C ASN A 109 7.81 -12.18 -3.95
N ILE A 110 7.88 -13.20 -3.09
CA ILE A 110 8.73 -13.20 -1.91
C ILE A 110 10.20 -13.04 -2.31
N GLN A 111 10.68 -13.80 -3.30
CA GLN A 111 12.04 -13.66 -3.82
C GLN A 111 12.30 -12.26 -4.40
N GLY A 112 11.33 -11.69 -5.12
CA GLY A 112 11.40 -10.31 -5.62
C GLY A 112 11.59 -9.31 -4.49
N ILE A 113 10.74 -9.38 -3.47
CA ILE A 113 10.82 -8.52 -2.28
C ILE A 113 12.16 -8.69 -1.57
N THR A 114 12.57 -9.93 -1.28
CA THR A 114 13.88 -10.21 -0.66
C THR A 114 15.03 -9.57 -1.44
N SER A 115 15.03 -9.70 -2.77
CA SER A 115 16.07 -9.12 -3.62
C SER A 115 16.09 -7.59 -3.51
N ASP A 116 14.93 -6.95 -3.49
CA ASP A 116 14.82 -5.50 -3.36
C ASP A 116 15.31 -5.01 -2.00
N LEU A 117 14.99 -5.74 -0.92
CA LEU A 117 15.44 -5.45 0.44
C LEU A 117 16.96 -5.60 0.57
N GLN A 118 17.53 -6.69 0.06
CA GLN A 118 18.98 -6.93 0.09
C GLN A 118 19.76 -5.88 -0.70
N LYS A 119 19.18 -5.36 -1.79
CA LYS A 119 19.75 -4.27 -2.58
C LYS A 119 19.52 -2.89 -1.97
N GLY A 120 18.72 -2.78 -0.91
CA GLY A 120 18.36 -1.51 -0.28
C GLY A 120 17.67 -0.56 -1.25
N LEU A 121 16.78 -1.07 -2.13
CA LEU A 121 16.14 -0.22 -3.13
C LEU A 121 15.29 0.88 -2.48
N TYR A 122 14.64 0.59 -1.35
CA TYR A 122 13.68 1.48 -0.71
C TYR A 122 13.74 1.29 0.81
N SER A 123 13.40 2.33 1.58
CA SER A 123 13.31 2.26 3.04
C SER A 123 12.36 3.33 3.58
N PRO A 124 11.46 3.00 4.53
CA PRO A 124 11.10 1.66 5.02
C PRO A 124 10.23 0.87 4.03
N ALA A 125 10.17 -0.45 4.18
CA ALA A 125 9.38 -1.34 3.33
C ALA A 125 8.12 -1.89 4.04
N TYR A 126 6.96 -1.68 3.44
CA TYR A 126 5.65 -2.16 3.91
C TYR A 126 5.17 -3.29 3.01
N ILE A 127 5.15 -4.51 3.54
CA ILE A 127 4.81 -5.71 2.78
C ILE A 127 3.37 -6.11 3.09
N ASN A 128 2.49 -6.06 2.09
CA ASN A 128 1.07 -6.39 2.23
C ASN A 128 0.71 -7.50 1.24
N PHE A 129 0.36 -8.67 1.79
CA PHE A 129 -0.09 -9.79 0.98
C PHE A 129 -1.61 -9.72 0.75
N LEU A 130 -2.06 -10.04 -0.46
CA LEU A 130 -3.47 -10.07 -0.85
C LEU A 130 -4.27 -11.19 -0.16
N SER A 131 -3.58 -12.20 0.35
CA SER A 131 -4.15 -13.27 1.16
C SER A 131 -3.18 -13.66 2.28
N SER A 132 -3.61 -14.57 3.16
CA SER A 132 -2.79 -15.02 4.29
C SER A 132 -1.52 -15.72 3.77
N LEU A 133 -0.36 -15.27 4.25
CA LEU A 133 0.92 -15.89 3.95
C LEU A 133 1.05 -17.23 4.72
N PRO A 134 1.23 -18.37 4.03
CA PRO A 134 1.49 -19.65 4.69
C PRO A 134 2.73 -19.60 5.59
N ARG A 135 2.67 -20.28 6.74
CA ARG A 135 3.75 -20.26 7.74
C ARG A 135 5.12 -20.66 7.17
N VAL A 136 5.17 -21.67 6.31
CA VAL A 136 6.42 -22.13 5.67
C VAL A 136 7.06 -20.99 4.87
N LEU A 137 6.26 -20.27 4.06
CA LEU A 137 6.76 -19.15 3.27
C LEU A 137 7.17 -17.95 4.14
N LEU A 138 6.52 -17.75 5.30
CA LEU A 138 6.92 -16.73 6.26
C LEU A 138 8.29 -17.05 6.89
N GLU A 139 8.51 -18.30 7.28
CA GLU A 139 9.78 -18.76 7.86
C GLU A 139 10.92 -18.68 6.81
N ASP A 140 10.62 -19.08 5.56
CA ASP A 140 11.56 -18.93 4.44
C ASP A 140 11.89 -17.47 4.17
N PHE A 141 10.89 -16.58 4.21
CA PHE A 141 11.09 -15.15 3.99
C PHE A 141 11.96 -14.55 5.11
N ALA A 142 11.64 -14.83 6.36
CA ALA A 142 12.39 -14.34 7.52
C ALA A 142 13.87 -14.78 7.48
N THR A 143 14.14 -16.02 7.06
CA THR A 143 15.50 -16.55 6.95
C THR A 143 16.33 -15.84 5.87
N GLN A 144 15.69 -15.38 4.79
CA GLN A 144 16.39 -14.71 3.68
C GLN A 144 16.63 -13.20 3.92
N THR A 145 15.88 -12.60 4.84
CA THR A 145 15.95 -11.17 5.17
C THR A 145 16.66 -10.86 6.50
N ALA A 146 16.97 -11.89 7.30
CA ALA A 146 17.77 -11.78 8.52
C ALA A 146 19.26 -11.57 8.21
#